data_AF-A0A7Y3I553-F1
#
_entry.id   AF-A0A7Y3I553-F1
#
_cell.length_a   1.000
_cell.length_b   1.000
_cell.length_c   1.000
_cell.angle_alpha   90.00
_cell.angle_beta   90.00
_cell.angle_gamma   90.00
#
_symmetry.space_group_name_H-M   'P 1'
#
loop_
_entity.id
_entity.type
_entity.pdbx_description
1 polymer ?
#
loop_
_entity_poly.entity_id
_entity_poly.type
_entity_poly.pdbx_seq_one_letter_code
_entity_poly.pdbx_strand_id
1 'polypeptide(L)'
;MIEVSCDNCERPIEVPDDQAGSKVRCPACGDVNRIPEAVVREVAAIPASAPVVAAVAAVPETGPVEEKEIVVVRPAMFRAHPLKYVLLVLAFIAGIVIAVGAKQSVKIGDWMLWVGVAVSVIALVWFIKWWIATHWWIRVSITNKRTVRHEGIIRRHSTEVLHDHVRSVDINQNFLQRIFRVGYIGIDSAGQDGIEIEIRDIPGPFEIKKVIDRYRKM
;
A
#
# COMPACT_ATOMS: atom_id res chain seq x y z
N MET A 1 -50.88 -4.05 6.48
CA MET A 1 -50.97 -4.95 7.64
C MET A 1 -49.57 -5.04 8.23
N ILE A 2 -49.41 -4.68 9.50
CA ILE A 2 -48.13 -4.73 10.21
C ILE A 2 -48.09 -6.05 11.00
N GLU A 3 -47.07 -6.87 10.74
CA GLU A 3 -46.83 -8.12 11.46
C GLU A 3 -45.80 -7.86 12.56
N VAL A 4 -46.24 -7.87 13.82
CA VAL A 4 -45.37 -7.60 14.99
C VAL A 4 -45.39 -8.82 15.91
N SER A 5 -44.22 -9.28 16.32
CA SER A 5 -44.09 -10.36 17.31
C SER A 5 -44.34 -9.82 18.72
N CYS A 6 -45.12 -10.55 19.53
CA CYS A 6 -45.40 -10.20 20.91
C CYS A 6 -44.17 -10.37 21.82
N ASP A 7 -43.88 -9.38 22.67
CA ASP A 7 -42.68 -9.37 23.52
C ASP A 7 -42.70 -10.47 24.61
N ASN A 8 -43.88 -10.96 24.98
CA ASN A 8 -44.05 -11.93 26.06
C ASN A 8 -44.28 -13.37 25.58
N CYS A 9 -44.91 -13.59 24.42
CA CYS A 9 -45.23 -14.94 23.94
C CYS A 9 -44.73 -15.27 22.53
N GLU A 10 -43.99 -14.33 21.91
CA GLU A 10 -43.35 -14.45 20.58
C GLU A 10 -44.29 -14.76 19.40
N ARG A 11 -45.61 -14.88 19.64
CA ARG A 11 -46.59 -15.11 18.58
C ARG A 11 -46.76 -13.87 17.70
N PRO A 12 -46.92 -14.05 16.38
CA PRO A 12 -47.19 -12.95 15.46
C PRO A 12 -48.58 -12.37 15.74
N ILE A 13 -48.66 -11.05 15.78
CA ILE A 13 -49.90 -10.28 15.88
C ILE A 13 -50.05 -9.52 14.55
N GLU A 14 -51.14 -9.80 13.85
CA GLU A 14 -51.52 -9.06 12.65
C GLU A 14 -52.34 -7.84 13.07
N VAL A 15 -51.83 -6.64 12.77
CA VAL A 15 -52.54 -5.39 13.08
C VAL A 15 -52.73 -4.56 11.81
N PRO A 16 -53.93 -4.01 11.57
CA PRO A 16 -54.15 -3.09 10.45
C PRO A 16 -53.31 -1.80 10.60
N ASP A 17 -52.98 -1.19 9.46
CA ASP A 17 -52.01 -0.09 9.35
C ASP A 17 -52.49 1.21 10.04
N ASP A 18 -53.78 1.30 10.34
CA ASP A 18 -54.43 2.40 11.07
C ASP A 18 -54.09 2.44 12.57
N GLN A 19 -53.54 1.36 13.11
CA GLN A 19 -53.14 1.25 14.52
C GLN A 19 -51.63 1.41 14.74
N ALA A 20 -50.88 1.84 13.72
CA ALA A 20 -49.46 2.19 13.84
C ALA A 20 -49.23 3.23 14.96
N GLY A 21 -48.25 3.00 15.84
CA GLY A 21 -47.95 3.87 16.99
C GLY A 21 -48.86 3.69 18.22
N SER A 22 -49.91 2.87 18.12
CA SER A 22 -50.83 2.57 19.23
C SER A 22 -50.36 1.36 20.07
N LYS A 23 -50.99 1.18 21.24
CA LYS A 23 -50.76 0.03 22.13
C LYS A 23 -51.88 -0.98 21.91
N VAL A 24 -51.55 -2.17 21.45
CA VAL A 24 -52.51 -3.24 21.16
C VAL A 24 -52.25 -4.43 22.08
N ARG A 25 -53.32 -5.09 22.54
CA ARG A 25 -53.21 -6.28 23.39
C ARG A 25 -53.04 -7.52 22.52
N CYS A 26 -52.11 -8.38 22.91
CA CYS A 26 -51.93 -9.68 22.30
C CYS A 26 -53.16 -10.57 22.56
N PRO A 27 -53.79 -11.15 21.53
CA PRO A 27 -54.94 -12.06 21.71
C PRO A 27 -54.55 -13.41 22.34
N ALA A 28 -53.26 -13.77 22.34
CA ALA A 28 -52.78 -15.06 22.83
C ALA A 28 -52.39 -15.04 24.32
N CYS A 29 -51.75 -13.98 24.81
CA CYS A 29 -51.26 -13.90 26.20
C CYS A 29 -51.76 -12.68 26.98
N GLY A 30 -52.45 -11.74 26.32
CA GLY A 30 -53.02 -10.54 26.96
C GLY A 30 -52.03 -9.39 27.20
N ASP A 31 -50.75 -9.54 26.83
CA ASP A 31 -49.73 -8.50 27.03
C ASP A 31 -49.90 -7.30 26.08
N VAL A 32 -49.45 -6.11 26.49
CA VAL A 32 -49.67 -4.85 25.76
C VAL A 32 -48.42 -4.51 24.94
N ASN A 33 -48.42 -4.89 23.65
CA ASN A 33 -47.33 -4.56 22.73
C ASN A 33 -47.51 -3.17 22.09
N ARG A 34 -46.41 -2.45 21.90
CA ARG A 34 -46.41 -1.15 21.23
C ARG A 34 -46.03 -1.34 19.77
N ILE A 35 -46.94 -0.97 18.86
CA ILE A 35 -46.69 -1.12 17.43
C ILE A 35 -45.74 0.00 17.00
N PRO A 36 -44.58 -0.31 16.40
CA PRO A 36 -43.72 0.72 15.87
C PRO A 36 -44.49 1.51 14.81
N GLU A 37 -44.58 2.82 14.98
CA GLU A 37 -45.01 3.72 13.91
C GLU A 37 -44.06 3.46 12.75
N ALA A 38 -44.59 3.10 11.58
CA ALA A 38 -43.77 2.76 10.43
C ALA A 38 -42.96 4.00 10.03
N VAL A 39 -41.78 4.15 10.62
CA VAL A 39 -40.73 5.01 10.10
C VAL A 39 -40.30 4.30 8.85
N VAL A 40 -40.98 4.61 7.75
CA VAL A 40 -40.44 4.43 6.41
C VAL A 40 -39.11 5.16 6.49
N ARG A 41 -38.03 4.43 6.74
CA ARG A 41 -36.69 4.89 6.43
C ARG A 41 -36.75 5.11 4.94
N GLU A 42 -37.05 6.34 4.57
CA GLU A 42 -36.87 6.83 3.22
C GLU A 42 -35.39 6.60 2.95
N VAL A 43 -35.10 5.48 2.30
CA VAL A 43 -33.80 5.25 1.69
C VAL A 43 -33.80 6.29 0.59
N ALA A 44 -33.30 7.47 0.92
CA ALA A 44 -33.17 8.58 -0.01
C ALA A 44 -32.53 8.00 -1.26
N ALA A 45 -33.32 7.93 -2.34
CA ALA A 45 -32.86 7.39 -3.60
C ALA A 45 -31.61 8.19 -3.98
N ILE A 46 -30.46 7.52 -4.10
CA ILE A 46 -29.24 8.17 -4.54
C ILE A 46 -29.56 8.71 -5.94
N PRO A 47 -29.59 10.04 -6.16
CA PRO A 47 -29.94 10.58 -7.45
C PRO A 47 -28.90 10.08 -8.47
N ALA A 48 -29.37 9.37 -9.49
CA ALA A 48 -28.55 8.73 -10.52
C ALA A 48 -27.65 9.70 -11.33
N SER A 49 -27.73 11.00 -11.07
CA SER A 49 -27.00 12.07 -11.73
C SER A 49 -25.96 12.77 -10.84
N ALA A 50 -25.83 12.42 -9.56
CA ALA A 50 -24.79 12.99 -8.73
C ALA A 50 -23.41 12.46 -9.17
N PRO A 51 -22.37 13.31 -9.31
CA PRO A 51 -21.02 12.83 -9.56
C PRO A 51 -20.63 11.87 -8.45
N VAL A 52 -20.18 10.66 -8.80
CA VAL A 52 -19.85 9.56 -7.89
C VAL A 52 -18.99 10.02 -6.70
N VAL A 53 -18.13 11.02 -6.92
CA VAL A 53 -17.28 11.65 -5.88
C VAL A 53 -18.09 12.25 -4.72
N ALA A 54 -19.22 12.90 -5.01
CA ALA A 54 -20.08 13.50 -3.97
C ALA A 54 -20.87 12.44 -3.19
N ALA A 55 -21.26 11.35 -3.85
CA ALA A 55 -21.94 10.23 -3.20
C ALA A 55 -20.99 9.44 -2.28
N VAL A 56 -19.73 9.27 -2.67
CA VAL A 56 -18.69 8.60 -1.84
C VAL A 56 -18.33 9.44 -0.62
N ALA A 57 -18.28 10.77 -0.74
CA ALA A 57 -18.05 11.67 0.39
C ALA A 57 -19.19 11.67 1.43
N ALA A 58 -20.39 11.25 1.03
CA ALA A 58 -21.57 11.17 1.90
C ALA A 58 -21.70 9.80 2.60
N VAL A 59 -20.89 8.80 2.24
CA VAL A 59 -20.78 7.58 3.03
C VAL A 59 -20.17 8.01 4.37
N PRO A 60 -20.89 7.84 5.51
CA PRO A 60 -20.32 8.15 6.80
C PRO A 60 -19.03 7.35 6.92
N GLU A 61 -17.89 8.07 6.94
CA GLU A 61 -16.62 7.46 7.28
C GLU A 61 -16.86 6.79 8.63
N THR A 62 -16.86 5.46 8.66
CA THR A 62 -16.77 4.70 9.89
C THR A 62 -15.39 4.96 10.45
N GLY A 63 -15.20 6.14 11.04
CA GLY A 63 -13.96 6.57 11.64
C GLY A 63 -13.82 5.98 13.05
N PRO A 64 -12.60 5.75 13.53
CA PRO A 64 -11.47 5.16 12.83
C PRO A 64 -11.16 3.81 13.50
N VAL A 65 -10.79 2.78 12.74
CA VAL A 65 -9.73 1.96 13.34
C VAL A 65 -8.48 2.76 13.09
N GLU A 66 -7.90 3.32 14.14
CA GLU A 66 -6.69 4.15 14.12
C GLU A 66 -5.57 3.36 13.43
N GLU A 67 -5.53 3.43 12.11
CA GLU A 67 -4.56 2.72 11.29
C GLU A 67 -3.31 3.58 11.27
N LYS A 68 -2.50 3.41 12.31
CA LYS A 68 -1.27 4.17 12.47
C LYS A 68 -0.22 3.63 11.50
N GLU A 69 0.26 4.48 10.61
CA GLU A 69 1.44 4.19 9.79
C GLU A 69 2.66 4.12 10.71
N ILE A 70 3.25 2.94 10.82
CA ILE A 70 4.33 2.68 11.77
C ILE A 70 5.67 2.96 11.11
N VAL A 71 5.86 2.41 9.91
CA VAL A 71 7.12 2.49 9.18
C VAL A 71 6.86 2.64 7.69
N VAL A 72 7.44 3.68 7.11
CA VAL A 72 7.56 3.81 5.65
C VAL A 72 8.96 3.41 5.25
N VAL A 73 9.06 2.35 4.47
CA VAL A 73 10.34 1.86 3.98
C VAL A 73 10.48 2.15 2.50
N ARG A 74 11.68 2.59 2.13
CA ARG A 74 12.13 2.74 0.75
C ARG A 74 13.38 1.89 0.53
N PRO A 75 13.57 1.30 -0.66
CA PRO A 75 14.77 0.53 -0.97
C PRO A 75 16.04 1.37 -0.79
N ALA A 76 17.07 0.80 -0.15
CA ALA A 76 18.32 1.46 0.19
C ALA A 76 19.35 1.33 -0.94
N MET A 77 19.27 2.22 -1.91
CA MET A 77 20.08 2.29 -3.13
C MET A 77 21.60 2.17 -2.91
N PHE A 78 22.15 3.06 -2.08
CA PHE A 78 23.61 3.16 -1.91
C PHE A 78 24.21 1.94 -1.21
N ARG A 79 23.43 1.30 -0.35
CA ARG A 79 23.84 0.12 0.43
C ARG A 79 23.65 -1.18 -0.36
N ALA A 80 22.66 -1.24 -1.23
CA ALA A 80 22.33 -2.44 -1.99
C ALA A 80 23.29 -2.75 -3.13
N HIS A 81 23.78 -1.72 -3.83
CA HIS A 81 24.62 -1.90 -5.00
C HIS A 81 25.88 -1.00 -4.98
N PRO A 82 26.77 -1.19 -3.98
CA PRO A 82 27.97 -0.37 -3.84
C PRO A 82 28.91 -0.51 -5.04
N LEU A 83 29.03 -1.73 -5.61
CA LEU A 83 29.89 -1.97 -6.78
C LEU A 83 29.39 -1.25 -8.04
N LYS A 84 28.08 -1.26 -8.30
CA LYS A 84 27.51 -0.55 -9.47
C LYS A 84 27.69 0.96 -9.32
N TYR A 85 27.51 1.48 -8.10
CA TYR A 85 27.75 2.89 -7.79
C TYR A 85 29.22 3.27 -8.03
N VAL A 86 30.17 2.50 -7.47
CA VAL A 86 31.61 2.73 -7.64
C VAL A 86 31.99 2.65 -9.12
N LEU A 87 31.48 1.67 -9.87
CA LEU A 87 31.76 1.53 -11.30
C LEU A 87 31.25 2.75 -12.10
N LEU A 88 30.02 3.21 -11.84
CA LEU A 88 29.46 4.40 -12.51
C LEU A 88 30.26 5.66 -12.17
N VAL A 89 30.66 5.84 -10.91
CA VAL A 89 31.50 6.97 -10.50
C VAL A 89 32.88 6.89 -11.13
N LEU A 90 33.51 5.71 -11.18
CA LEU A 90 34.79 5.52 -11.86
C LEU A 90 34.68 5.77 -13.37
N ALA A 91 33.60 5.34 -14.02
CA ALA A 91 33.35 5.63 -15.43
C ALA A 91 33.18 7.13 -15.69
N PHE A 92 32.50 7.84 -14.79
CA PHE A 92 32.35 9.29 -14.84
C PHE A 92 33.69 10.01 -14.66
N ILE A 93 34.50 9.60 -13.66
CA ILE A 93 35.84 10.14 -13.43
C ILE A 93 36.76 9.85 -14.61
N ALA A 94 36.72 8.62 -15.15
CA ALA A 94 37.52 8.25 -16.32
C ALA A 94 37.15 9.10 -17.54
N GLY A 95 35.85 9.35 -17.79
CA GLY A 95 35.38 10.25 -18.84
C GLY A 95 35.91 11.68 -18.69
N ILE A 96 35.90 12.21 -17.46
CA ILE A 96 36.47 13.54 -17.15
C ILE A 96 37.98 13.56 -17.39
N VAL A 97 38.71 12.54 -16.92
CA VAL A 97 40.17 12.45 -17.10
C VAL A 97 40.54 12.41 -18.58
N ILE A 98 39.79 11.64 -19.39
CA ILE A 98 39.97 11.59 -20.85
C ILE A 98 39.70 12.97 -21.47
N ALA A 99 38.63 13.65 -21.06
CA ALA A 99 38.30 14.98 -21.57
C ALA A 99 39.34 16.05 -21.19
N VAL A 100 39.87 16.01 -19.96
CA VAL A 100 40.90 16.96 -19.51
C VAL A 100 42.24 16.66 -20.17
N GLY A 101 42.64 15.38 -20.26
CA GLY A 101 43.89 14.96 -20.90
C GLY A 101 43.95 15.27 -22.39
N ALA A 102 42.80 15.18 -23.08
CA ALA A 102 42.68 15.59 -24.48
C ALA A 102 42.85 17.11 -24.68
N LYS A 103 42.45 17.95 -23.71
CA LYS A 103 42.70 19.41 -23.77
C LYS A 103 44.17 19.77 -23.54
N GLN A 104 44.91 19.00 -22.74
CA GLN A 104 46.32 19.28 -22.42
C GLN A 104 47.29 18.75 -23.49
N SER A 105 46.86 17.79 -24.32
CA SER A 105 47.71 17.16 -25.33
C SER A 105 47.37 17.67 -26.73
N VAL A 106 48.15 18.62 -27.24
CA VAL A 106 47.97 19.25 -28.58
C VAL A 106 47.99 18.25 -29.76
N LYS A 107 48.40 16.99 -29.52
CA LYS A 107 48.45 15.91 -30.52
C LYS A 107 47.22 15.00 -30.57
N ILE A 108 46.25 15.18 -29.68
CA ILE A 108 45.04 14.37 -29.62
C ILE A 108 43.94 15.19 -30.32
N GLY A 109 43.46 14.73 -31.47
CA GLY A 109 42.44 15.44 -32.23
C GLY A 109 41.18 15.74 -31.42
N ASP A 110 40.50 16.85 -31.73
CA ASP A 110 39.31 17.35 -31.04
C ASP A 110 38.20 16.31 -30.83
N TRP A 111 38.15 15.26 -31.65
CA TRP A 111 37.20 14.15 -31.54
C TRP A 111 37.26 13.43 -30.17
N MET A 112 38.43 13.34 -29.53
CA MET A 112 38.59 12.66 -28.23
C MET A 112 37.91 13.44 -27.08
N LEU A 113 37.82 14.76 -27.20
CA LEU A 113 37.09 15.61 -26.23
C LEU A 113 35.60 15.29 -26.25
N TRP A 114 35.02 15.21 -27.44
CA TRP A 114 33.61 14.88 -27.63
C TRP A 114 33.30 13.47 -27.14
N VAL A 115 34.21 12.51 -27.32
CA VAL A 115 34.08 11.15 -26.77
C VAL A 115 34.10 11.17 -25.24
N GLY A 116 35.06 11.86 -24.60
CA GLY A 116 35.13 11.94 -23.14
C GLY A 116 33.90 12.59 -22.51
N VAL A 117 33.40 13.67 -23.13
CA VAL A 117 32.16 14.33 -22.71
C VAL A 117 30.96 13.41 -22.90
N ALA A 118 30.83 12.75 -24.05
CA ALA A 118 29.73 11.83 -24.32
C ALA A 118 29.67 10.69 -23.29
N VAL A 119 30.81 10.06 -22.98
CA VAL A 119 30.90 8.99 -21.97
C VAL A 119 30.48 9.50 -20.59
N SER A 120 30.95 10.69 -20.21
CA SER A 120 30.60 11.30 -18.91
C SER A 120 29.10 11.59 -18.82
N VAL A 121 28.51 12.14 -19.88
CA VAL A 121 27.07 12.43 -19.95
C VAL A 121 26.24 11.15 -19.92
N ILE A 122 26.63 10.11 -20.66
CA ILE A 122 25.94 8.82 -20.65
C ILE A 122 25.98 8.19 -19.25
N ALA A 123 27.15 8.19 -18.59
CA ALA A 123 27.29 7.70 -17.23
C ALA A 123 26.38 8.46 -16.25
N LEU A 124 26.32 9.79 -16.38
CA LEU A 124 25.46 10.63 -15.55
C LEU A 124 23.97 10.38 -15.80
N VAL A 125 23.55 10.28 -17.05
CA VAL A 125 22.15 9.99 -17.41
C VAL A 125 21.74 8.60 -16.91
N TRP A 126 22.61 7.60 -17.06
CA TRP A 126 22.36 6.26 -16.55
C TRP A 126 22.24 6.25 -15.02
N PHE A 127 23.12 6.99 -14.35
CA PHE A 127 23.08 7.17 -12.90
C PHE A 127 21.77 7.82 -12.44
N ILE A 128 21.36 8.93 -13.07
CA ILE A 128 20.11 9.63 -12.75
C ILE A 128 18.90 8.74 -13.02
N LYS A 129 18.86 8.04 -14.16
CA LYS A 129 17.78 7.11 -14.49
C LYS A 129 17.67 6.03 -13.43
N TRP A 130 18.77 5.40 -13.04
CA TRP A 130 18.77 4.39 -11.97
C TRP A 130 18.38 4.98 -10.61
N TRP A 131 18.81 6.21 -10.32
CA TRP A 131 18.44 6.93 -9.09
C TRP A 131 16.93 7.20 -8.98
N ILE A 132 16.35 7.82 -10.01
CA ILE A 132 14.92 8.14 -10.07
C ILE A 132 14.09 6.85 -10.06
N ALA A 133 14.49 5.87 -10.87
CA ALA A 133 13.87 4.57 -10.97
C ALA A 133 13.59 3.99 -9.58
N THR A 134 14.62 3.82 -8.76
CA THR A 134 14.43 3.13 -7.49
C THR A 134 13.78 4.01 -6.42
N HIS A 135 14.02 5.33 -6.42
CA HIS A 135 13.47 6.19 -5.37
C HIS A 135 12.00 6.54 -5.57
N TRP A 136 11.54 6.63 -6.83
CA TRP A 136 10.18 7.01 -7.16
C TRP A 136 9.30 5.81 -7.51
N TRP A 137 9.86 4.67 -7.94
CA TRP A 137 9.02 3.53 -8.33
C TRP A 137 8.50 2.67 -7.18
N ILE A 138 9.13 2.59 -6.01
CA ILE A 138 8.71 1.60 -4.99
C ILE A 138 8.64 2.25 -3.61
N ARG A 139 7.47 2.18 -2.98
CA ARG A 139 7.25 2.59 -1.60
C ARG A 139 6.47 1.49 -0.87
N VAL A 140 6.93 1.16 0.33
CA VAL A 140 6.28 0.17 1.19
C VAL A 140 5.88 0.86 2.48
N SER A 141 4.59 0.89 2.78
CA SER A 141 4.07 1.37 4.06
C SER A 141 3.61 0.17 4.88
N ILE A 142 4.07 0.12 6.12
CA ILE A 142 3.68 -0.89 7.10
C ILE A 142 2.86 -0.19 8.16
N THR A 143 1.59 -0.57 8.25
CA THR A 143 0.67 -0.09 9.27
C THR A 143 0.53 -1.12 10.38
N ASN A 144 -0.37 -0.89 11.33
CA ASN A 144 -0.72 -1.84 12.40
C ASN A 144 -1.61 -3.00 11.93
N LYS A 145 -2.12 -2.97 10.69
CA LYS A 145 -3.07 -3.97 10.18
C LYS A 145 -2.67 -4.60 8.87
N ARG A 146 -1.98 -3.85 8.02
CA ARG A 146 -1.63 -4.28 6.66
C ARG A 146 -0.27 -3.74 6.26
N THR A 147 0.27 -4.39 5.25
CA THR A 147 1.44 -3.92 4.53
C THR A 147 1.01 -3.59 3.12
N VAL A 148 1.30 -2.36 2.68
CA VAL A 148 0.91 -1.85 1.36
C VAL A 148 2.17 -1.56 0.57
N ARG A 149 2.23 -2.11 -0.64
CA ARG A 149 3.30 -1.86 -1.62
C ARG A 149 2.72 -1.04 -2.76
N HIS A 150 3.22 0.18 -2.89
CA HIS A 150 2.93 1.05 -4.02
C HIS A 150 4.07 0.96 -5.03
N GLU A 151 3.71 0.73 -6.30
CA GLU A 151 4.65 0.76 -7.39
C GLU A 151 4.22 1.63 -8.57
N GLY A 152 5.20 2.27 -9.21
CA GLY A 152 5.04 2.92 -10.51
C GLY A 152 5.02 4.46 -10.51
N ILE A 153 5.43 5.03 -11.65
CA ILE A 153 5.46 6.49 -11.90
C ILE A 153 4.35 6.89 -12.88
N ILE A 154 4.24 6.17 -14.00
CA ILE A 154 3.24 6.44 -15.06
C ILE A 154 2.00 5.58 -14.85
N ARG A 155 2.19 4.26 -14.69
CA ARG A 155 1.14 3.32 -14.28
C ARG A 155 1.36 3.01 -12.81
N ARG A 156 0.36 3.27 -11.97
CA ARG A 156 0.42 2.98 -10.53
C ARG A 156 -0.24 1.63 -10.28
N HIS A 157 0.45 0.77 -9.55
CA HIS A 157 -0.06 -0.50 -9.06
C HIS A 157 0.11 -0.53 -7.55
N SER A 158 -0.88 -1.06 -6.83
CA SER A 158 -0.92 -1.07 -5.38
C SER A 158 -1.39 -2.44 -4.94
N THR A 159 -0.55 -3.11 -4.16
CA THR A 159 -0.86 -4.42 -3.58
C THR A 159 -0.88 -4.27 -2.07
N GLU A 160 -1.90 -4.82 -1.41
CA GLU A 160 -2.04 -4.77 0.04
C GLU A 160 -2.26 -6.18 0.60
N VAL A 161 -1.61 -6.45 1.73
CA VAL A 161 -1.78 -7.71 2.46
C VAL A 161 -2.07 -7.39 3.92
N LEU A 162 -3.21 -7.88 4.42
CA LEU A 162 -3.56 -7.79 5.83
C LEU A 162 -2.65 -8.72 6.64
N HIS A 163 -2.19 -8.25 7.80
CA HIS A 163 -1.33 -9.02 8.71
C HIS A 163 -1.99 -10.32 9.19
N ASP A 164 -3.32 -10.31 9.33
CA ASP A 164 -4.11 -11.49 9.68
C ASP A 164 -4.10 -12.58 8.57
N HIS A 165 -3.81 -12.22 7.32
CA HIS A 165 -3.72 -13.16 6.18
C HIS A 165 -2.29 -13.52 5.79
N VAL A 166 -1.28 -13.00 6.51
CA VAL A 166 0.13 -13.31 6.22
C VAL A 166 0.47 -14.72 6.66
N ARG A 167 0.73 -15.59 5.68
CA ARG A 167 1.09 -16.99 5.91
C ARG A 167 2.57 -17.15 6.25
N SER A 168 3.42 -16.72 5.34
CA SER A 168 4.89 -16.78 5.45
C SER A 168 5.51 -15.43 5.15
N VAL A 169 6.66 -15.18 5.77
CA VAL A 169 7.53 -14.04 5.46
C VAL A 169 8.92 -14.58 5.20
N ASP A 170 9.33 -14.56 3.94
CA ASP A 170 10.63 -15.03 3.48
C ASP A 170 11.65 -13.90 3.48
N ILE A 171 12.82 -14.15 4.07
CA ILE A 171 13.95 -13.23 4.03
C ILE A 171 15.11 -13.90 3.32
N ASN A 172 15.61 -13.25 2.27
CA ASN A 172 16.82 -13.69 1.59
C ASN A 172 17.90 -12.60 1.69
N GLN A 173 19.10 -13.00 2.13
CA GLN A 173 20.25 -12.11 2.23
C GLN A 173 21.54 -12.83 1.83
N ASN A 174 22.25 -12.25 0.88
CA ASN A 174 23.61 -12.66 0.53
C ASN A 174 24.64 -12.13 1.55
N PHE A 175 25.86 -12.67 1.51
CA PHE A 175 26.96 -12.26 2.41
C PHE A 175 27.22 -10.74 2.39
N LEU A 176 27.35 -10.14 1.20
CA LEU A 176 27.54 -8.69 1.06
C LEU A 176 26.33 -7.91 1.58
N GLN A 177 25.12 -8.38 1.31
CA GLN A 177 23.88 -7.75 1.78
C GLN A 177 23.80 -7.75 3.31
N ARG A 178 24.32 -8.79 3.97
CA ARG A 178 24.45 -8.87 5.43
C ARG A 178 25.37 -7.78 5.99
N ILE A 179 26.52 -7.53 5.35
CA ILE A 179 27.46 -6.47 5.73
C ILE A 179 26.80 -5.09 5.61
N PHE A 180 26.10 -4.85 4.51
CA PHE A 180 25.43 -3.57 4.26
C PHE A 180 24.04 -3.44 4.93
N ARG A 181 23.61 -4.46 5.69
CA ARG A 181 22.30 -4.55 6.37
C ARG A 181 21.12 -4.30 5.43
N VAL A 182 21.21 -4.83 4.21
CA VAL A 182 20.15 -4.76 3.18
C VAL A 182 19.71 -6.18 2.82
N GLY A 183 18.56 -6.36 2.20
CA GLY A 183 18.14 -7.70 1.77
C GLY A 183 16.86 -7.73 0.99
N TYR A 184 16.38 -8.94 0.74
CA TYR A 184 15.08 -9.22 0.15
C TYR A 184 14.10 -9.65 1.23
N ILE A 185 12.85 -9.19 1.09
CA ILE A 185 11.71 -9.67 1.86
C ILE A 185 10.57 -10.00 0.90
N GLY A 186 10.00 -11.20 1.08
CA GLY A 186 8.79 -11.68 0.42
C GLY A 186 7.70 -11.93 1.45
N ILE A 187 6.48 -11.52 1.18
CA ILE A 187 5.31 -11.78 2.03
C ILE A 187 4.31 -12.61 1.23
N ASP A 188 3.97 -13.78 1.76
CA ASP A 188 2.96 -14.68 1.20
C ASP A 188 1.64 -14.50 1.94
N SER A 189 0.58 -14.46 1.15
CA SER A 189 -0.80 -14.33 1.62
C SER A 189 -1.54 -15.65 1.47
N ALA A 190 -2.58 -15.85 2.29
CA ALA A 190 -3.45 -17.02 2.18
C ALA A 190 -4.30 -17.05 0.89
N GLY A 191 -4.43 -15.92 0.19
CA GLY A 191 -5.38 -15.77 -0.93
C GLY A 191 -4.85 -16.12 -2.33
N GLN A 192 -3.54 -16.21 -2.52
CA GLN A 192 -2.92 -16.46 -3.83
C GLN A 192 -1.74 -17.42 -3.70
N ASP A 193 -1.52 -18.26 -4.72
CA ASP A 193 -0.33 -19.09 -4.81
C ASP A 193 0.88 -18.22 -5.20
N GLY A 194 1.77 -17.98 -4.23
CA GLY A 194 3.04 -17.28 -4.42
C GLY A 194 3.23 -16.04 -3.55
N ILE A 195 4.33 -15.34 -3.79
CA ILE A 195 4.72 -14.14 -3.03
C ILE A 195 3.94 -12.94 -3.57
N GLU A 196 3.01 -12.42 -2.76
CA GLU A 196 2.14 -11.30 -3.16
C GLU A 196 2.88 -9.96 -3.06
N ILE A 197 3.75 -9.80 -2.07
CA ILE A 197 4.58 -8.61 -1.90
C ILE A 197 6.06 -9.00 -1.94
N GLU A 198 6.73 -8.61 -3.03
CA GLU A 198 8.16 -8.79 -3.20
C GLU A 198 8.92 -7.46 -3.17
N ILE A 199 9.88 -7.34 -2.26
CA ILE A 199 10.71 -6.14 -2.16
C ILE A 199 12.18 -6.53 -2.04
N ARG A 200 12.97 -6.02 -2.98
CA ARG A 200 14.44 -6.13 -2.98
C ARG A 200 15.06 -4.89 -2.33
N ASP A 201 16.28 -5.07 -1.84
CA ASP A 201 17.16 -3.99 -1.38
C ASP A 201 16.62 -3.19 -0.19
N ILE A 202 15.84 -3.85 0.66
CA ILE A 202 15.23 -3.22 1.83
C ILE A 202 16.24 -3.10 2.98
N PRO A 203 16.35 -1.94 3.66
CA PRO A 203 17.23 -1.80 4.81
C PRO A 203 16.66 -2.58 6.01
N GLY A 204 17.46 -3.46 6.60
CA GLY A 204 17.11 -4.19 7.82
C GLY A 204 15.87 -5.09 7.69
N PRO A 205 15.84 -6.08 6.78
CA PRO A 205 14.67 -6.93 6.58
C PRO A 205 14.24 -7.69 7.84
N PHE A 206 15.19 -8.06 8.72
CA PHE A 206 14.88 -8.71 9.99
C PHE A 206 14.11 -7.80 10.95
N GLU A 207 14.42 -6.50 11.01
CA GLU A 207 13.68 -5.57 11.86
C GLU A 207 12.27 -5.35 11.32
N ILE A 208 12.12 -5.29 10.00
CA ILE A 208 10.83 -5.19 9.33
C ILE A 208 9.98 -6.42 9.60
N LYS A 209 10.56 -7.63 9.50
CA LYS A 209 9.87 -8.86 9.86
C LYS A 209 9.42 -8.87 11.31
N LYS A 210 10.27 -8.45 12.26
CA LYS A 210 9.88 -8.33 13.67
C LYS A 210 8.69 -7.38 13.87
N VAL A 211 8.64 -6.29 13.12
CA VAL A 211 7.50 -5.35 13.16
C VAL A 211 6.25 -6.05 12.64
N ILE A 212 6.31 -6.71 11.49
CA ILE A 212 5.16 -7.44 10.92
C ILE A 212 4.69 -8.54 11.88
N ASP A 213 5.60 -9.36 12.41
CA ASP A 213 5.30 -10.44 13.35
C ASP A 213 4.65 -9.95 14.65
N ARG A 214 4.93 -8.71 15.08
CA ARG A 214 4.32 -8.10 16.28
C ARG A 214 2.83 -7.80 16.08
N TYR A 215 2.43 -7.46 14.85
CA TYR A 215 1.05 -7.10 14.52
C TYR A 215 0.26 -8.25 13.91
N ARG A 216 0.92 -9.35 13.54
CA ARG A 216 0.26 -10.60 13.20
C ARG A 216 -0.33 -11.22 14.47
N LYS A 217 -1.65 -11.40 14.51
CA LYS A 217 -2.29 -12.19 15.57
C LYS A 217 -1.82 -13.64 15.42
N MET A 218 -1.08 -14.14 16.40
CA MET A 218 -0.79 -15.56 16.54
C MET A 218 -1.95 -16.29 17.20
#